data_AF-A0A1F9Z1R8-F1
#
_entry.id   AF-A0A1F9Z1R8-F1
#
_cell.length_a   1.000
_cell.length_b   1.000
_cell.length_c   1.000
_cell.angle_alpha   90.00
_cell.angle_beta   90.00
_cell.angle_gamma   90.00
#
_symmetry.space_group_name_H-M   'P 1'
#
loop_
_entity.id
_entity.type
_entity.pdbx_description
1 polymer ?
#
loop_
_entity_poly.entity_id
_entity_poly.type
_entity_poly.pdbx_seq_one_letter_code
_entity_poly.pdbx_strand_id
1 'polypeptide(L)'
;MKKIILVMMFVSSLMYAETAEVRLIREKENIIGSLDQSIAISAGMQDITISTDNMHVAYIVRSQGRPHIYWNNKNDFPYDDIKIDSIIFSPNGNHLAYIANLYGKWMVVLNGSPQGQYEDIKSNSLKFSPDSKRLAYIAKGFSGWCVVVNKKPGKAYEFIKEDSISFSPDSIHISYIAGFYNQYFIVLDEQKGSEYNMFVSNAKIIWDSPTMYHYLAISNKRDIYVITEKIEKVEKK
;
A
#
# COMPACT_ATOMS: atom_id res chain seq x y z
N MET A 1 80.37 -11.31 46.47
CA MET A 1 79.64 -10.33 47.30
C MET A 1 79.00 -9.28 46.40
N LYS A 2 77.67 -9.25 46.32
CA LYS A 2 76.82 -8.04 46.26
C LYS A 2 75.37 -8.49 46.06
N LYS A 3 74.56 -8.26 47.09
CA LYS A 3 73.09 -8.32 47.05
C LYS A 3 72.62 -7.18 46.15
N ILE A 4 71.69 -7.44 45.23
CA ILE A 4 70.93 -6.37 44.57
C ILE A 4 69.45 -6.58 44.92
N ILE A 5 68.91 -5.48 45.44
CA ILE A 5 67.60 -5.30 46.05
C ILE A 5 66.56 -5.25 44.93
N LEU A 6 65.49 -6.04 45.11
CA LEU A 6 64.30 -6.03 44.28
C LEU A 6 63.46 -4.78 44.63
N VAL A 7 63.36 -3.83 43.71
CA VAL A 7 62.41 -2.71 43.81
C VAL A 7 61.21 -3.04 42.93
N MET A 8 60.12 -3.48 43.54
CA MET A 8 58.83 -3.62 42.88
C MET A 8 58.24 -2.22 42.65
N MET A 9 58.24 -1.75 41.40
CA MET A 9 57.37 -0.63 41.00
C MET A 9 55.99 -1.20 40.69
N PHE A 10 54.99 -0.86 41.52
CA PHE A 10 53.59 -1.03 41.14
C PHE A 10 53.26 0.00 40.05
N VAL A 11 53.27 -0.44 38.79
CA VAL A 11 52.61 0.32 37.73
C VAL A 11 51.13 0.04 37.90
N SER A 12 50.39 0.99 38.49
CA SER A 12 48.94 0.95 38.48
C SER A 12 48.49 1.10 37.02
N SER A 13 48.16 -0.02 36.38
CA SER A 13 47.51 0.01 35.07
C SER A 13 46.13 0.63 35.24
N LEU A 14 46.00 1.92 34.91
CA LEU A 14 44.69 2.44 34.55
C LEU A 14 44.23 1.65 33.33
N MET A 15 43.28 0.74 33.52
CA MET A 15 42.53 0.15 32.42
C MET A 15 41.70 1.27 31.79
N TYR A 16 42.23 1.89 30.73
CA TYR A 16 41.38 2.57 29.76
C TYR A 16 40.52 1.49 29.12
N ALA A 17 39.22 1.49 29.41
CA ALA A 17 38.27 0.81 28.56
C ALA A 17 38.31 1.55 27.21
N GLU A 18 39.03 1.00 26.24
CA GLU A 18 38.93 1.44 24.85
C GLU A 18 37.47 1.31 24.43
N THR A 19 36.76 2.43 24.38
CA THR A 19 35.46 2.49 23.74
C THR A 19 35.72 2.26 22.25
N ALA A 20 35.37 1.07 21.76
CA ALA A 20 35.52 0.74 20.35
C ALA A 20 34.82 1.81 19.50
N GLU A 21 35.59 2.55 18.71
CA GLU A 21 35.03 3.54 17.80
C GLU A 21 34.29 2.83 16.67
N VAL A 22 32.98 3.06 16.58
CA VAL A 22 32.19 2.57 15.45
C VAL A 22 32.51 3.45 14.24
N ARG A 23 33.04 2.83 13.19
CA ARG A 23 33.30 3.51 11.91
C ARG A 23 32.37 2.98 10.83
N LEU A 24 31.73 3.89 10.12
CA LEU A 24 30.95 3.58 8.92
C LEU A 24 31.88 3.23 7.76
N ILE A 25 31.66 2.08 7.15
CA ILE A 25 32.34 1.66 5.92
C ILE A 25 31.26 1.46 4.86
N ARG A 26 31.43 2.13 3.71
CA ARG A 26 30.56 1.95 2.56
C ARG A 26 31.04 0.72 1.77
N GLU A 27 30.20 -0.30 1.68
CA GLU A 27 30.55 -1.53 0.95
C GLU A 27 30.30 -1.42 -0.56
N LYS A 28 29.14 -0.86 -0.95
CA LYS A 28 28.71 -0.79 -2.34
C LYS A 28 27.80 0.40 -2.60
N GLU A 29 27.82 0.88 -3.84
CA GLU A 29 26.84 1.80 -4.39
C GLU A 29 26.18 1.15 -5.61
N ASN A 30 24.85 1.21 -5.67
CA ASN A 30 24.07 0.76 -6.83
C ASN A 30 23.18 1.91 -7.29
N ILE A 31 23.23 2.20 -8.59
CA ILE A 31 22.29 3.13 -9.21
C ILE A 31 20.99 2.37 -9.50
N ILE A 32 19.88 2.82 -8.91
CA ILE A 32 18.53 2.21 -9.06
C ILE A 32 17.55 3.11 -9.81
N GLY A 33 18.01 4.26 -10.29
CA GLY A 33 17.26 5.20 -11.13
C GLY A 33 18.12 6.41 -11.50
N SER A 34 17.71 7.16 -12.53
CA SER A 34 18.40 8.36 -12.97
C SER A 34 17.39 9.48 -13.23
N LEU A 35 17.43 10.51 -12.41
CA LEU A 35 16.68 11.74 -12.64
C LEU A 35 17.43 12.55 -13.71
N ASP A 36 17.02 12.46 -14.97
CA ASP A 36 17.58 13.30 -16.03
C ASP A 36 17.26 14.79 -15.74
N GLN A 37 18.15 15.70 -16.16
CA GLN A 37 18.02 17.15 -15.96
C GLN A 37 16.77 17.74 -16.64
N SER A 38 16.16 17.01 -17.59
CA SER A 38 14.89 17.35 -18.24
C SER A 38 13.64 17.04 -17.39
N ILE A 39 13.79 16.25 -16.30
CA ILE A 39 12.80 16.09 -15.24
C ILE A 39 12.94 17.32 -14.36
N ALA A 40 12.55 18.48 -14.91
CA ALA A 40 12.43 19.69 -14.15
C ALA A 40 11.59 19.34 -12.91
N ILE A 41 12.20 19.50 -11.74
CA ILE A 41 11.58 19.43 -10.43
C ILE A 41 10.61 20.62 -10.37
N SER A 42 9.57 20.61 -11.20
CA SER A 42 8.48 21.55 -11.12
C SER A 42 7.54 20.97 -10.08
N ALA A 43 7.73 21.43 -8.84
CA ALA A 43 6.85 21.24 -7.69
C ALA A 43 6.98 19.92 -6.91
N GLY A 44 8.10 19.75 -6.22
CA GLY A 44 8.20 18.92 -5.00
C GLY A 44 8.39 17.41 -5.20
N MET A 45 8.86 16.73 -4.16
CA MET A 45 9.10 15.27 -4.08
C MET A 45 7.83 14.39 -4.27
N GLN A 46 6.72 14.94 -4.76
CA GLN A 46 5.42 14.24 -4.84
C GLN A 46 5.34 13.21 -5.98
N ASP A 47 6.31 13.21 -6.90
CA ASP A 47 6.32 12.33 -8.07
C ASP A 47 7.15 11.05 -7.89
N ILE A 48 7.71 10.78 -6.70
CA ILE A 48 8.57 9.61 -6.44
C ILE A 48 7.91 8.68 -5.42
N THR A 49 7.71 7.42 -5.81
CA THR A 49 7.29 6.33 -4.92
C THR A 49 8.47 5.40 -4.68
N ILE A 50 8.67 4.97 -3.44
CA ILE A 50 9.75 4.08 -3.01
C ILE A 50 9.13 2.81 -2.42
N SER A 51 9.69 1.65 -2.72
CA SER A 51 9.28 0.39 -2.10
C SER A 51 9.62 0.34 -0.62
N THR A 52 8.94 -0.54 0.11
CA THR A 52 9.17 -0.75 1.55
C THR A 52 10.62 -1.11 1.89
N ASP A 53 11.33 -1.80 0.97
CA ASP A 53 12.71 -2.23 1.15
C ASP A 53 13.76 -1.22 0.67
N ASN A 54 13.33 -0.04 0.17
CA ASN A 54 14.19 0.98 -0.44
C ASN A 54 15.07 0.48 -1.62
N MET A 55 14.74 -0.66 -2.23
CA MET A 55 15.49 -1.19 -3.38
C MET A 55 14.89 -0.76 -4.72
N HIS A 56 13.71 -0.15 -4.70
CA HIS A 56 12.90 0.10 -5.87
C HIS A 56 12.32 1.52 -5.82
N VAL A 57 12.38 2.22 -6.96
CA VAL A 57 11.86 3.57 -7.12
C VAL A 57 11.06 3.69 -8.41
N ALA A 58 9.89 4.33 -8.33
CA ALA A 58 9.08 4.67 -9.49
C ALA A 58 8.77 6.17 -9.47
N TYR A 59 8.79 6.82 -10.64
CA TYR A 59 8.43 8.23 -10.74
C TYR A 59 7.80 8.61 -12.07
N ILE A 60 7.03 9.70 -12.06
CA ILE A 60 6.36 10.23 -13.26
C ILE A 60 7.35 11.06 -14.07
N VAL A 61 7.46 10.77 -15.37
CA VAL A 61 8.23 11.54 -16.34
C VAL A 61 7.26 12.35 -17.21
N ARG A 62 7.48 13.68 -17.24
CA ARG A 62 6.64 14.65 -18.00
C ARG A 62 7.40 15.40 -19.11
N SER A 63 8.60 14.95 -19.48
CA SER A 63 9.41 15.60 -20.52
C SER A 63 8.75 15.44 -21.91
N GLN A 64 8.16 16.53 -22.41
CA GLN A 64 7.50 16.68 -23.72
C GLN A 64 6.61 15.50 -24.17
N GLY A 65 5.30 15.65 -24.01
CA GLY A 65 4.30 14.68 -24.49
C GLY A 65 3.45 14.11 -23.36
N ARG A 66 2.97 12.89 -23.56
CA ARG A 66 2.12 12.16 -22.61
C ARG A 66 2.93 11.67 -21.39
N PRO A 67 2.44 11.85 -20.15
CA PRO A 67 3.13 11.35 -18.96
C PRO A 67 3.31 9.83 -18.98
N HIS A 68 4.42 9.35 -18.44
CA HIS A 68 4.70 7.92 -18.26
C HIS A 68 5.42 7.67 -16.93
N ILE A 69 5.44 6.41 -16.49
CA ILE A 69 6.19 5.98 -15.31
C ILE A 69 7.58 5.51 -15.72
N TYR A 70 8.61 5.98 -15.02
CA TYR A 70 9.91 5.31 -15.00
C TYR A 70 9.92 4.31 -13.85
N TRP A 71 10.23 3.05 -14.15
CA TRP A 71 10.25 1.95 -13.19
C TRP A 71 11.18 0.84 -13.67
N ASN A 72 11.97 0.22 -12.79
CA ASN A 72 12.91 -0.86 -13.16
C ASN A 72 13.83 -0.51 -14.34
N ASN A 73 14.45 0.67 -14.28
CA ASN A 73 15.36 1.20 -15.30
C ASN A 73 14.76 1.30 -16.72
N LYS A 74 13.43 1.42 -16.83
CA LYS A 74 12.74 1.59 -18.12
C LYS A 74 11.60 2.59 -18.00
N ASN A 75 11.29 3.24 -19.12
CA ASN A 75 10.05 4.00 -19.30
C ASN A 75 8.91 3.03 -19.64
N ASP A 76 7.77 3.20 -18.97
CA ASP A 76 6.52 2.53 -19.30
C ASP A 76 5.80 3.24 -20.45
N PHE A 77 4.65 2.70 -20.87
CA PHE A 77 3.82 3.29 -21.90
C PHE A 77 3.37 4.73 -21.53
N PRO A 78 3.31 5.66 -22.50
CA PRO A 78 2.83 7.03 -22.25
C PRO A 78 1.29 7.15 -22.31
N TYR A 79 0.72 7.76 -21.28
CA TYR A 79 -0.72 7.87 -21.04
C TYR A 79 -1.21 9.30 -21.20
N ASP A 80 -2.52 9.49 -21.44
CA ASP A 80 -3.11 10.83 -21.50
C ASP A 80 -3.01 11.54 -20.14
N ASP A 81 -3.15 10.79 -19.06
CA ASP A 81 -3.02 11.28 -17.68
C ASP A 81 -2.62 10.15 -16.71
N ILE A 82 -2.04 10.49 -15.56
CA ILE A 82 -1.68 9.57 -14.47
C ILE A 82 -2.08 10.21 -13.14
N LYS A 83 -2.85 9.50 -12.31
CA LYS A 83 -3.21 10.00 -10.97
C LYS A 83 -1.99 9.91 -10.06
N ILE A 84 -1.46 11.06 -9.64
CA ILE A 84 -0.21 11.19 -8.89
C ILE A 84 -0.24 10.35 -7.60
N ASP A 85 -1.31 10.44 -6.82
CA ASP A 85 -1.45 9.75 -5.53
C ASP A 85 -1.80 8.25 -5.64
N SER A 86 -1.71 7.66 -6.83
CA SER A 86 -2.12 6.27 -7.07
C SER A 86 -0.97 5.28 -7.22
N ILE A 87 0.29 5.74 -7.22
CA ILE A 87 1.44 4.88 -7.48
C ILE A 87 1.80 4.12 -6.19
N ILE A 88 1.75 2.79 -6.23
CA ILE A 88 2.07 1.95 -5.07
C ILE A 88 2.94 0.75 -5.44
N PHE A 89 3.82 0.37 -4.51
CA PHE A 89 4.49 -0.92 -4.52
C PHE A 89 3.71 -1.98 -3.75
N SER A 90 3.85 -3.24 -4.15
CA SER A 90 3.47 -4.37 -3.30
C SER A 90 4.35 -4.43 -2.05
N PRO A 91 3.88 -5.09 -0.97
CA PRO A 91 4.67 -5.22 0.27
C PRO A 91 6.09 -5.75 0.06
N ASN A 92 6.27 -6.67 -0.89
CA ASN A 92 7.58 -7.24 -1.24
C ASN A 92 8.39 -6.42 -2.26
N GLY A 93 7.95 -5.22 -2.65
CA GLY A 93 8.64 -4.33 -3.61
C GLY A 93 8.60 -4.76 -5.08
N ASN A 94 8.19 -6.00 -5.38
CA ASN A 94 8.35 -6.59 -6.71
C ASN A 94 7.25 -6.22 -7.72
N HIS A 95 6.17 -5.59 -7.28
CA HIS A 95 5.07 -5.17 -8.15
C HIS A 95 4.78 -3.69 -7.99
N LEU A 96 4.58 -3.02 -9.11
CA LEU A 96 4.15 -1.63 -9.19
C LEU A 96 2.74 -1.56 -9.76
N ALA A 97 1.86 -0.82 -9.10
CA ALA A 97 0.53 -0.49 -9.60
C ALA A 97 0.31 1.03 -9.62
N TYR A 98 -0.40 1.52 -10.63
CA TYR A 98 -0.80 2.93 -10.74
C TYR A 98 -2.06 3.08 -11.57
N ILE A 99 -2.71 4.24 -11.50
CA ILE A 99 -3.91 4.57 -12.27
C ILE A 99 -3.55 5.54 -13.39
N ALA A 100 -3.91 5.17 -14.62
CA ALA A 100 -3.66 5.98 -15.81
C ALA A 100 -4.93 6.13 -16.66
N ASN A 101 -4.97 7.19 -17.46
CA ASN A 101 -6.01 7.45 -18.45
C ASN A 101 -5.46 7.21 -19.86
N LEU A 102 -6.23 6.52 -20.69
CA LEU A 102 -5.95 6.41 -22.11
C LEU A 102 -7.27 6.49 -22.89
N TYR A 103 -7.34 7.38 -23.87
CA TYR A 103 -8.53 7.60 -24.69
C TYR A 103 -9.81 7.85 -23.88
N GLY A 104 -9.69 8.58 -22.77
CA GLY A 104 -10.82 8.96 -21.92
C GLY A 104 -11.32 7.85 -20.99
N LYS A 105 -10.60 6.73 -20.87
CA LYS A 105 -10.90 5.66 -19.91
C LYS A 105 -9.79 5.48 -18.89
N TRP A 106 -10.18 5.31 -17.63
CA TRP A 106 -9.26 5.04 -16.54
C TRP A 106 -8.97 3.54 -16.43
N MET A 107 -7.73 3.18 -16.17
CA MET A 107 -7.29 1.81 -15.95
C MET A 107 -6.23 1.74 -14.87
N VAL A 108 -6.21 0.61 -14.16
CA VAL A 108 -5.05 0.24 -13.36
C VAL A 108 -4.01 -0.39 -14.28
N VAL A 109 -2.77 0.02 -14.14
CA VAL A 109 -1.62 -0.62 -14.79
C VAL A 109 -0.85 -1.37 -13.72
N LEU A 110 -0.65 -2.67 -13.92
CA LEU A 110 0.12 -3.53 -13.01
C LEU A 110 1.36 -4.03 -13.76
N ASN A 111 2.55 -3.65 -13.30
CA ASN A 111 3.82 -4.01 -13.93
C ASN A 111 3.87 -3.71 -15.44
N GLY A 112 3.38 -2.53 -15.84
CA GLY A 112 3.26 -2.11 -17.24
C GLY A 112 2.16 -2.79 -18.05
N SER A 113 1.37 -3.67 -17.43
CA SER A 113 0.21 -4.30 -18.07
C SER A 113 -1.08 -3.60 -17.69
N PRO A 114 -1.75 -2.88 -18.61
CA PRO A 114 -3.05 -2.27 -18.35
C PRO A 114 -4.12 -3.34 -18.06
N GLN A 115 -5.04 -3.01 -17.17
CA GLN A 115 -6.17 -3.87 -16.77
C GLN A 115 -7.49 -3.41 -17.42
N GLY A 116 -8.63 -3.68 -16.77
CA GLY A 116 -9.94 -3.25 -17.25
C GLY A 116 -10.05 -1.73 -17.39
N GLN A 117 -10.90 -1.30 -18.31
CA GLN A 117 -11.21 0.11 -18.56
C GLN A 117 -12.50 0.52 -17.83
N TYR A 118 -12.46 1.69 -17.20
CA TYR A 118 -13.53 2.19 -16.35
C TYR A 118 -13.81 3.67 -16.61
N GLU A 119 -14.98 4.12 -16.18
CA GLU A 119 -15.34 5.54 -16.23
C GLU A 119 -14.54 6.36 -15.22
N ASP A 120 -14.20 5.75 -14.08
CA ASP A 120 -13.32 6.33 -13.07
C ASP A 120 -12.74 5.22 -12.16
N ILE A 121 -11.66 5.53 -11.45
CA ILE A 121 -11.04 4.69 -10.42
C ILE A 121 -10.62 5.58 -9.27
N LYS A 122 -10.99 5.26 -8.02
CA LYS A 122 -10.64 6.11 -6.87
C LYS A 122 -9.12 6.10 -6.63
N SER A 123 -8.51 7.28 -6.51
CA SER A 123 -7.05 7.46 -6.45
C SER A 123 -6.40 6.63 -5.34
N ASN A 124 -6.96 6.68 -4.12
CA ASN A 124 -6.40 6.02 -2.94
C ASN A 124 -6.88 4.57 -2.75
N SER A 125 -7.52 3.96 -3.75
CA SER A 125 -8.14 2.64 -3.58
C SER A 125 -7.24 1.45 -3.86
N LEU A 126 -6.07 1.67 -4.48
CA LEU A 126 -5.16 0.59 -4.81
C LEU A 126 -4.63 -0.08 -3.53
N LYS A 127 -4.78 -1.40 -3.45
CA LYS A 127 -4.34 -2.19 -2.30
C LYS A 127 -3.79 -3.53 -2.72
N PHE A 128 -2.54 -3.80 -2.36
CA PHE A 128 -1.98 -5.15 -2.43
C PHE A 128 -2.35 -5.97 -1.18
N SER A 129 -2.53 -7.27 -1.35
CA SER A 129 -2.59 -8.21 -0.22
C SER A 129 -1.24 -8.29 0.50
N PRO A 130 -1.21 -8.68 1.79
CA PRO A 130 0.03 -8.86 2.54
C PRO A 130 1.08 -9.75 1.85
N ASP A 131 0.63 -10.84 1.21
CA ASP A 131 1.49 -11.75 0.45
C ASP A 131 1.93 -11.21 -0.92
N SER A 132 1.55 -9.98 -1.27
CA SER A 132 1.84 -9.30 -2.54
C SER A 132 1.22 -9.92 -3.79
N LYS A 133 0.38 -10.97 -3.68
CA LYS A 133 -0.13 -11.70 -4.86
C LYS A 133 -1.45 -11.18 -5.41
N ARG A 134 -2.19 -10.41 -4.62
CA ARG A 134 -3.50 -9.88 -5.01
C ARG A 134 -3.45 -8.36 -5.06
N LEU A 135 -4.11 -7.79 -6.05
CA LEU A 135 -4.35 -6.36 -6.15
C LEU A 135 -5.86 -6.11 -6.15
N ALA A 136 -6.30 -5.19 -5.30
CA ALA A 136 -7.66 -4.70 -5.25
C ALA A 136 -7.72 -3.19 -5.50
N TYR A 137 -8.81 -2.72 -6.09
CA TYR A 137 -9.09 -1.30 -6.30
C TYR A 137 -10.59 -1.03 -6.49
N ILE A 138 -11.01 0.23 -6.36
CA ILE A 138 -12.40 0.66 -6.50
C ILE A 138 -12.56 1.35 -7.84
N ALA A 139 -13.39 0.77 -8.72
CA ALA A 139 -13.61 1.27 -10.06
C ALA A 139 -15.10 1.52 -10.34
N LYS A 140 -15.39 2.54 -11.15
CA LYS A 140 -16.73 2.89 -11.62
C LYS A 140 -16.95 2.32 -13.01
N GLY A 141 -17.81 1.30 -13.09
CA GLY A 141 -18.34 0.81 -14.34
C GLY A 141 -19.71 1.43 -14.64
N PHE A 142 -20.36 0.94 -15.70
CA PHE A 142 -21.68 1.41 -16.12
C PHE A 142 -22.77 1.25 -15.04
N SER A 143 -22.72 0.15 -14.28
CA SER A 143 -23.74 -0.17 -13.26
C SER A 143 -23.44 0.40 -11.88
N GLY A 144 -22.34 1.14 -11.69
CA GLY A 144 -21.93 1.70 -10.40
C GLY A 144 -20.49 1.38 -10.01
N TRP A 145 -20.17 1.59 -8.74
CA TRP A 145 -18.86 1.31 -8.17
C TRP A 145 -18.73 -0.18 -7.82
N CYS A 146 -17.59 -0.78 -8.11
CA CYS A 146 -17.26 -2.15 -7.72
C CYS A 146 -15.84 -2.21 -7.16
N VAL A 147 -15.58 -3.20 -6.29
CA VAL A 147 -14.20 -3.60 -6.00
C VAL A 147 -13.77 -4.58 -7.08
N VAL A 148 -12.61 -4.34 -7.67
CA VAL A 148 -11.98 -5.26 -8.60
C VAL A 148 -10.86 -5.96 -7.87
N VAL A 149 -10.83 -7.30 -7.90
CA VAL A 149 -9.76 -8.11 -7.30
C VAL A 149 -9.16 -8.97 -8.40
N ASN A 150 -7.84 -8.86 -8.61
CA ASN A 150 -7.13 -9.64 -9.64
C ASN A 150 -7.79 -9.57 -11.02
N LYS A 151 -8.10 -8.34 -11.47
CA LYS A 151 -8.76 -8.02 -12.75
C LYS A 151 -10.22 -8.48 -12.85
N LYS A 152 -10.82 -9.02 -11.79
CA LYS A 152 -12.21 -9.48 -11.79
C LYS A 152 -13.09 -8.47 -11.02
N PRO A 153 -14.02 -7.77 -11.70
CA PRO A 153 -14.94 -6.87 -11.02
C PRO A 153 -15.94 -7.68 -10.19
N GLY A 154 -16.15 -7.25 -8.94
CA GLY A 154 -17.18 -7.77 -8.04
C GLY A 154 -18.55 -7.14 -8.31
N LYS A 155 -19.45 -7.28 -7.33
CA LYS A 155 -20.78 -6.69 -7.41
C LYS A 155 -20.72 -5.16 -7.49
N ALA A 156 -21.63 -4.57 -8.29
CA ALA A 156 -21.80 -3.12 -8.38
C ALA A 156 -22.67 -2.58 -7.24
N TYR A 157 -22.28 -1.41 -6.74
CA TYR A 157 -22.92 -0.68 -5.65
C TYR A 157 -23.05 0.80 -6.03
N GLU A 158 -23.98 1.50 -5.39
CA GLU A 158 -24.12 2.95 -5.56
C GLU A 158 -22.90 3.69 -5.00
N PHE A 159 -22.35 3.20 -3.89
CA PHE A 159 -21.14 3.74 -3.28
C PHE A 159 -20.29 2.62 -2.67
N ILE A 160 -18.97 2.81 -2.73
CA ILE A 160 -17.98 2.05 -1.97
C ILE A 160 -17.09 3.05 -1.26
N LYS A 161 -16.89 2.90 0.05
CA LYS A 161 -16.13 3.87 0.84
C LYS A 161 -14.66 3.86 0.42
N GLU A 162 -14.12 5.05 0.19
CA GLU A 162 -12.68 5.23 -0.01
C GLU A 162 -11.91 4.72 1.22
N ASP A 163 -10.71 4.17 1.01
CA ASP A 163 -9.84 3.59 2.05
C ASP A 163 -10.45 2.45 2.88
N SER A 164 -11.54 1.82 2.42
CA SER A 164 -12.18 0.72 3.16
C SER A 164 -11.69 -0.68 2.78
N ILE A 165 -10.97 -0.83 1.66
CA ILE A 165 -10.43 -2.13 1.25
C ILE A 165 -9.40 -2.60 2.28
N SER A 166 -9.64 -3.79 2.83
CA SER A 166 -8.77 -4.41 3.82
C SER A 166 -8.64 -5.90 3.54
N PHE A 167 -7.42 -6.40 3.42
CA PHE A 167 -7.13 -7.83 3.30
C PHE A 167 -6.89 -8.43 4.67
N SER A 168 -7.30 -9.68 4.87
CA SER A 168 -6.91 -10.44 6.06
C SER A 168 -5.39 -10.66 6.10
N PRO A 169 -4.80 -10.88 7.29
CA PRO A 169 -3.35 -11.06 7.44
C PRO A 169 -2.77 -12.22 6.63
N ASP A 170 -3.55 -13.28 6.42
CA ASP A 170 -3.18 -14.44 5.60
C ASP A 170 -3.46 -14.25 4.10
N SER A 171 -3.91 -13.06 3.68
CA SER A 171 -4.22 -12.69 2.29
C SER A 171 -5.37 -13.48 1.65
N ILE A 172 -6.15 -14.24 2.43
CA ILE A 172 -7.25 -15.07 1.91
C ILE A 172 -8.53 -14.25 1.72
N HIS A 173 -8.89 -13.45 2.73
CA HIS A 173 -10.14 -12.71 2.75
C HIS A 173 -9.92 -11.24 2.37
N ILE A 174 -10.95 -10.63 1.80
CA ILE A 174 -11.03 -9.19 1.54
C ILE A 174 -12.34 -8.65 2.09
N SER A 175 -12.25 -7.51 2.77
CA SER A 175 -13.40 -6.78 3.30
C SER A 175 -13.41 -5.33 2.82
N TYR A 176 -14.59 -4.75 2.62
CA TYR A 176 -14.76 -3.32 2.29
C TYR A 176 -16.15 -2.82 2.71
N ILE A 177 -16.33 -1.49 2.73
CA ILE A 177 -17.62 -0.86 3.06
C ILE A 177 -18.31 -0.45 1.75
N ALA A 178 -19.53 -0.92 1.54
CA ALA A 178 -20.38 -0.56 0.39
C ALA A 178 -21.77 -0.13 0.85
N GLY A 179 -22.58 0.43 -0.07
CA GLY A 179 -23.93 0.87 0.27
C GLY A 179 -24.85 1.17 -0.91
N PHE A 180 -26.13 1.33 -0.56
CA PHE A 180 -27.25 1.77 -1.41
C PHE A 180 -28.16 2.68 -0.60
N TYR A 181 -28.66 3.79 -1.16
CA TYR A 181 -29.73 4.62 -0.58
C TYR A 181 -29.62 4.87 0.94
N ASN A 182 -28.46 5.36 1.41
CA ASN A 182 -28.12 5.62 2.82
C ASN A 182 -28.04 4.40 3.76
N GLN A 183 -27.95 3.19 3.22
CA GLN A 183 -27.59 2.00 3.98
C GLN A 183 -26.19 1.55 3.59
N TYR A 184 -25.37 1.27 4.59
CA TYR A 184 -24.01 0.80 4.43
C TYR A 184 -23.86 -0.57 5.09
N PHE A 185 -22.95 -1.38 4.57
CA PHE A 185 -22.63 -2.69 5.12
C PHE A 185 -21.19 -3.05 4.82
N ILE A 186 -20.63 -3.95 5.62
CA ILE A 186 -19.39 -4.64 5.27
C ILE A 186 -19.70 -5.68 4.20
N VAL A 187 -18.87 -5.73 3.17
CA VAL A 187 -18.80 -6.86 2.25
C VAL A 187 -17.55 -7.65 2.57
N LEU A 188 -17.69 -8.95 2.79
CA LEU A 188 -16.61 -9.91 3.01
C LEU A 188 -16.65 -10.94 1.88
N ASP A 189 -15.61 -11.00 1.05
CA ASP A 189 -15.52 -11.92 -0.10
C ASP A 189 -16.81 -11.97 -0.95
N GLU A 190 -17.28 -10.79 -1.38
CA GLU A 190 -18.53 -10.58 -2.14
C GLU A 190 -19.83 -10.91 -1.36
N GLN A 191 -19.75 -11.33 -0.11
CA GLN A 191 -20.91 -11.56 0.75
C GLN A 191 -21.22 -10.31 1.58
N LYS A 192 -22.45 -9.83 1.46
CA LYS A 192 -22.97 -8.69 2.22
C LYS A 192 -23.25 -9.11 3.68
N GLY A 193 -22.72 -8.36 4.63
CA GLY A 193 -23.02 -8.46 6.06
C GLY A 193 -24.23 -7.63 6.49
N SER A 194 -24.33 -7.38 7.80
CA SER A 194 -25.38 -6.57 8.41
C SER A 194 -25.39 -5.12 7.92
N GLU A 195 -26.59 -4.53 7.89
CA GLU A 195 -26.82 -3.16 7.43
C GLU A 195 -26.73 -2.14 8.59
N TYR A 196 -26.19 -0.98 8.27
CA TYR A 196 -26.00 0.15 9.18
C TYR A 196 -26.36 1.47 8.48
N ASN A 197 -26.89 2.43 9.23
CA ASN A 197 -27.24 3.75 8.69
C ASN A 197 -26.02 4.64 8.42
N MET A 198 -24.92 4.45 9.16
CA MET A 198 -23.71 5.24 8.99
C MET A 198 -22.47 4.50 9.52
N PHE A 199 -21.35 4.65 8.82
CA PHE A 199 -20.01 4.33 9.34
C PHE A 199 -19.32 5.61 9.78
N VAL A 200 -18.49 5.52 10.83
CA VAL A 200 -17.61 6.63 11.23
C VAL A 200 -16.66 6.93 10.06
N SER A 201 -16.59 8.19 9.63
CA SER A 201 -15.88 8.62 8.40
C SER A 201 -14.44 8.12 8.34
N ASN A 202 -13.73 8.14 9.47
CA ASN A 202 -12.32 7.74 9.53
C ASN A 202 -12.09 6.31 10.04
N ALA A 203 -13.16 5.54 10.33
CA ALA A 203 -13.00 4.17 10.79
C ALA A 203 -12.57 3.23 9.65
N LYS A 204 -11.63 2.35 9.96
CA LYS A 204 -11.14 1.27 9.09
C LYS A 204 -11.68 -0.07 9.56
N ILE A 205 -11.68 -1.05 8.67
CA ILE A 205 -11.86 -2.45 9.04
C ILE A 205 -10.48 -2.98 9.45
N ILE A 206 -10.35 -3.39 10.71
CA ILE A 206 -9.10 -3.87 11.28
C ILE A 206 -9.21 -5.38 11.48
N TRP A 207 -8.28 -6.14 10.91
CA TRP A 207 -8.21 -7.58 11.10
C TRP A 207 -7.36 -7.91 12.33
N ASP A 208 -7.95 -8.60 13.29
CA ASP A 208 -7.28 -9.07 14.50
C ASP A 208 -6.61 -10.44 14.29
N SER A 209 -7.13 -11.22 13.35
CA SER A 209 -6.58 -12.52 12.93
C SER A 209 -7.09 -12.86 11.51
N PRO A 210 -6.62 -13.94 10.87
CA PRO A 210 -7.19 -14.42 9.61
C PRO A 210 -8.73 -14.58 9.58
N THR A 211 -9.36 -14.81 10.74
CA THR A 211 -10.79 -15.12 10.84
C THR A 211 -11.54 -14.15 11.74
N MET A 212 -10.95 -13.02 12.12
CA MET A 212 -11.60 -12.06 13.03
C MET A 212 -11.21 -10.64 12.64
N TYR A 213 -12.20 -9.76 12.60
CA TYR A 213 -12.00 -8.34 12.33
C TYR A 213 -13.01 -7.50 13.11
N HIS A 214 -12.67 -6.24 13.33
CA HIS A 214 -13.57 -5.28 13.96
C HIS A 214 -13.64 -3.95 13.19
N TYR A 215 -14.72 -3.21 13.44
CA TYR A 215 -14.97 -1.91 12.85
C TYR A 215 -15.90 -1.08 13.75
N LEU A 216 -15.93 0.24 13.49
CA LEU A 216 -16.85 1.15 14.17
C LEU A 216 -18.11 1.39 13.32
N ALA A 217 -19.28 1.21 13.92
CA ALA A 217 -20.57 1.51 13.30
C ALA A 217 -21.42 2.43 14.19
N ILE A 218 -22.31 3.21 13.58
CA ILE A 218 -23.21 4.11 14.29
C ILE A 218 -24.64 3.56 14.17
N SER A 219 -25.32 3.38 15.30
CA SER A 219 -26.73 2.97 15.30
C SER A 219 -27.68 4.13 15.00
N ASN A 220 -28.96 3.80 14.81
CA ASN A 220 -30.03 4.78 14.59
C ASN A 220 -30.19 5.77 15.76
N LYS A 221 -29.72 5.42 16.97
CA LYS A 221 -29.74 6.29 18.16
C LYS A 221 -28.48 7.14 18.32
N ARG A 222 -27.56 7.10 17.34
CA ARG A 222 -26.25 7.78 17.34
C ARG A 222 -25.22 7.25 18.35
N ASP A 223 -25.45 6.06 18.91
CA ASP A 223 -24.41 5.37 19.68
C ASP A 223 -23.35 4.79 18.74
N ILE A 224 -22.09 4.84 19.17
CA ILE A 224 -20.95 4.28 18.43
C ILE A 224 -20.65 2.90 19.01
N TYR A 225 -20.63 1.88 18.16
CA TYR A 225 -20.31 0.50 18.53
C TYR A 225 -18.97 0.09 17.92
N VAL A 226 -18.16 -0.62 18.70
CA VAL A 226 -17.12 -1.51 18.16
C VAL A 226 -17.80 -2.85 17.88
N ILE A 227 -17.90 -3.21 16.60
CA ILE A 227 -18.46 -4.48 16.17
C ILE A 227 -17.30 -5.41 15.84
N THR A 228 -17.29 -6.60 16.44
CA THR A 228 -16.33 -7.66 16.17
C THR A 228 -17.04 -8.78 15.44
N GLU A 229 -16.51 -9.15 14.27
CA GLU A 229 -17.02 -10.25 13.45
C GLU A 229 -16.02 -11.40 13.47
N LYS A 230 -16.54 -12.62 13.48
CA LYS A 230 -15.75 -13.85 13.40
C LYS A 230 -16.22 -14.67 12.21
N ILE A 231 -15.26 -15.09 11.38
CA ILE A 231 -15.50 -15.98 10.25
C ILE A 231 -15.49 -17.42 10.77
N GLU A 232 -16.60 -18.13 10.58
CA GLU A 232 -16.70 -19.55 10.87
C GLU A 232 -16.94 -20.32 9.57
N LYS A 233 -16.18 -21.41 9.36
CA LYS A 233 -16.45 -22.33 8.25
C LYS A 233 -17.70 -23.12 8.59
N VAL A 234 -18.80 -22.80 7.92
CA VAL A 234 -19.99 -23.65 7.95
C VAL A 234 -19.78 -24.77 6.94
N GLU A 235 -19.52 -25.99 7.42
CA GLU A 235 -19.58 -27.17 6.55
C GLU A 235 -21.00 -27.29 6.00
N LYS A 236 -21.15 -27.24 4.68
CA LYS A 236 -22.42 -27.57 4.04
C LYS A 236 -22.64 -29.07 4.24
N LYS A 237 -23.67 -29.42 5.01
CA LYS A 237 -24.21 -30.79 5.08
C LYS A 237 -24.81 -31.21 3.75
#